data_AF-A0A6T7IU82-F1
#
_entry.id   AF-A0A6T7IU82-F1
#
_cell.length_a   1.000
_cell.length_b   1.000
_cell.length_c   1.000
_cell.angle_alpha   90.00
_cell.angle_beta   90.00
_cell.angle_gamma   90.00
#
_symmetry.space_group_name_H-M   'P 1'
#
loop_
_entity.id
_entity.type
_entity.pdbx_description
1 polymer ?
#
loop_
_entity_poly.entity_id
_entity_poly.type
_entity_poly.pdbx_seq_one_letter_code
_entity_poly.pdbx_strand_id
1 'polypeptide(L)'
;MTEPSKTSVVPPSVLLAFFRSASAALLSASFADSESDSIVPVSAKDRRQEILKIQITCLTEAVDDFNRSHAGSADITMEAAQSALRALGASETFDGIIESDKAIQNELVANMHEMNEVARQAFVRLLLRAEVAWDKSSEGHFRYLKTSKDQIKMERSAITEFCGLCIAAVNLPEVVNHLRYCHDLDHKFTNFSDASEPFLPVLAQERLKNLHNLLFRAAGYDPEYGHEEIKRIFFTSDHTELKDDEEINKTFGKFFSAMSTAISIATLPAGVKADGSGNLSDGSTRVLSV
;
A
#
# COMPACT_ATOMS: atom_id res chain seq x y z
N MET A 1 -46.68 13.18 11.04
CA MET A 1 -45.82 13.82 10.04
C MET A 1 -44.51 14.13 10.73
N THR A 2 -43.50 13.28 10.54
CA THR A 2 -42.14 13.49 11.02
C THR A 2 -41.46 14.46 10.07
N GLU A 3 -41.01 15.61 10.56
CA GLU A 3 -40.18 16.52 9.76
C GLU A 3 -38.92 15.78 9.29
N PRO A 4 -38.50 15.95 8.03
CA PRO A 4 -37.24 15.37 7.57
C PRO A 4 -36.11 15.98 8.41
N SER A 5 -35.36 15.13 9.12
CA SER A 5 -34.18 15.54 9.86
C SER A 5 -33.23 16.26 8.91
N LYS A 6 -32.96 17.55 9.16
CA LYS A 6 -31.90 18.27 8.45
C LYS A 6 -30.60 17.49 8.66
N THR A 7 -30.11 16.85 7.61
CA THR A 7 -28.79 16.25 7.60
C THR A 7 -27.77 17.37 7.75
N SER A 8 -26.98 17.35 8.83
CA SER A 8 -25.91 18.31 9.02
C SER A 8 -24.88 18.12 7.89
N VAL A 9 -24.72 19.14 7.04
CA VAL A 9 -23.71 19.14 5.99
C VAL A 9 -22.32 19.12 6.63
N VAL A 10 -21.48 18.17 6.23
CA VAL A 10 -20.12 18.04 6.79
C VAL A 10 -19.21 19.09 6.15
N PRO A 11 -18.62 20.02 6.93
CA PRO A 11 -17.74 21.04 6.40
C PRO A 11 -16.46 20.41 5.82
N PRO A 12 -15.96 20.90 4.66
CA PRO A 12 -14.73 20.42 4.05
C PRO A 12 -13.51 20.45 4.97
N SER A 13 -13.45 21.42 5.89
CA SER A 13 -12.36 21.56 6.85
C SER A 13 -12.17 20.34 7.76
N VAL A 14 -13.26 19.65 8.11
CA VAL A 14 -13.21 18.42 8.92
C VAL A 14 -12.53 17.30 8.14
N LEU A 15 -12.91 17.11 6.87
CA LEU A 15 -12.34 16.06 6.02
C LEU A 15 -10.87 16.34 5.70
N LEU A 16 -10.51 17.59 5.40
CA LEU A 16 -9.12 18.00 5.18
C LEU A 16 -8.26 17.81 6.43
N ALA A 17 -8.77 18.16 7.61
CA ALA A 17 -8.08 17.92 8.88
C ALA A 17 -7.87 16.42 9.13
N PHE A 18 -8.89 15.59 8.85
CA PHE A 18 -8.78 14.14 8.91
C PHE A 18 -7.70 13.61 7.97
N PHE A 19 -7.71 13.96 6.67
CA PHE A 19 -6.72 13.43 5.72
C PHE A 19 -5.29 13.77 6.11
N ARG A 20 -5.04 15.02 6.53
CA ARG A 20 -3.70 15.46 6.96
C ARG A 20 -3.25 14.73 8.22
N SER A 21 -4.14 14.63 9.22
CA SER A 21 -3.82 13.97 10.50
C SER A 21 -3.60 12.47 10.31
N ALA A 22 -4.45 11.81 9.53
CA ALA A 22 -4.31 10.39 9.22
C ALA A 22 -3.02 10.10 8.44
N SER A 23 -2.69 10.90 7.41
CA SER A 23 -1.42 10.77 6.69
C SER A 23 -0.21 10.92 7.61
N ALA A 24 -0.20 11.94 8.47
CA ALA A 24 0.89 12.16 9.43
C ALA A 24 1.00 11.00 10.44
N ALA A 25 -0.13 10.52 10.97
CA ALA A 25 -0.17 9.40 11.90
C ALA A 25 0.33 8.10 11.24
N LEU A 26 -0.06 7.83 9.99
CA LEU A 26 0.37 6.64 9.25
C LEU A 26 1.87 6.67 8.87
N LEU A 27 2.41 7.85 8.56
CA LEU A 27 3.85 8.01 8.31
C LEU A 27 4.68 7.85 9.58
N SER A 28 4.18 8.37 10.70
CA SER A 28 4.86 8.33 12.01
C SER A 28 4.59 7.05 12.80
N ALA A 29 3.68 6.20 12.33
CA ALA A 29 3.35 4.94 12.97
C ALA A 29 4.58 4.03 13.01
N SER A 30 5.33 4.16 14.10
CA SER A 30 6.21 3.12 14.58
C SER A 30 5.31 2.08 15.19
N PHE A 31 4.85 1.15 14.36
CA PHE A 31 4.29 -0.09 14.87
C PHE A 31 5.43 -0.75 15.61
N ALA A 32 5.43 -0.59 16.93
CA ALA A 32 6.22 -1.43 17.79
C ALA A 32 5.78 -2.84 17.39
N ASP A 33 6.69 -3.59 16.79
CA ASP A 33 6.60 -5.04 16.88
C ASP A 33 6.65 -5.24 18.38
N SER A 34 5.48 -5.34 19.00
CA SER A 34 5.36 -5.72 20.39
C SER A 34 6.29 -6.91 20.50
N GLU A 35 7.23 -6.85 21.43
CA GLU A 35 8.14 -7.95 21.78
C GLU A 35 7.34 -9.15 22.35
N SER A 36 6.15 -9.40 21.80
CA SER A 36 5.44 -10.65 21.93
C SER A 36 6.34 -11.71 21.34
N ASP A 37 6.73 -12.66 22.17
CA ASP A 37 7.41 -13.92 21.84
C ASP A 37 6.65 -14.76 20.79
N SER A 38 5.55 -14.26 20.20
CA SER A 38 4.91 -14.86 19.05
C SER A 38 5.83 -14.77 17.86
N ILE A 39 6.43 -15.90 17.51
CA ILE A 39 7.32 -16.00 16.36
C ILE A 39 6.52 -15.62 15.09
N VAL A 40 5.25 -16.02 14.94
CA VAL A 40 4.48 -15.89 13.68
C VAL A 40 4.17 -14.44 13.30
N PRO A 41 4.42 -14.01 12.03
CA PRO A 41 4.03 -12.69 11.53
C PRO A 41 2.55 -12.40 11.70
N VAL A 42 2.25 -11.18 12.14
CA VAL A 42 0.89 -10.66 12.19
C VAL A 42 0.26 -10.72 10.80
N SER A 43 -0.99 -11.20 10.73
CA SER A 43 -1.64 -11.40 9.43
C SER A 43 -1.92 -10.08 8.71
N ALA A 44 -2.01 -10.13 7.38
CA ALA A 44 -2.41 -8.98 6.57
C ALA A 44 -3.80 -8.43 6.93
N LYS A 45 -4.69 -9.28 7.46
CA LYS A 45 -6.00 -8.84 7.95
C LYS A 45 -5.85 -7.97 9.20
N ASP A 46 -5.04 -8.40 10.16
CA ASP A 46 -4.87 -7.69 11.44
C ASP A 46 -4.12 -6.36 11.22
N ARG A 47 -3.11 -6.34 10.35
CA ARG A 47 -2.43 -5.09 9.96
C ARG A 47 -3.37 -4.09 9.27
N ARG A 48 -4.35 -4.54 8.47
CA ARG A 48 -5.40 -3.65 7.95
C ARG A 48 -6.26 -3.06 9.05
N GLN A 49 -6.59 -3.85 10.06
CA GLN A 49 -7.38 -3.37 11.20
C GLN A 49 -6.61 -2.31 12.01
N GLU A 50 -5.31 -2.46 12.17
CA GLU A 50 -4.44 -1.44 12.80
C GLU A 50 -4.48 -0.11 12.04
N ILE A 51 -4.29 -0.15 10.71
CA ILE A 51 -4.37 1.03 9.85
C ILE A 51 -5.74 1.70 9.94
N LEU A 52 -6.82 0.89 9.88
CA LEU A 52 -8.18 1.39 10.00
C LEU A 52 -8.44 2.04 11.37
N LYS A 53 -7.90 1.46 12.45
CA LYS A 53 -8.02 2.03 13.79
C LYS A 53 -7.35 3.40 13.89
N ILE A 54 -6.17 3.58 13.28
CA ILE A 54 -5.51 4.89 13.20
C ILE A 54 -6.42 5.88 12.47
N GLN A 55 -6.93 5.52 11.29
CA GLN A 55 -7.80 6.40 10.51
C GLN A 55 -9.08 6.78 11.26
N ILE A 56 -9.75 5.82 11.92
CA ILE A 56 -10.94 6.10 12.72
C ILE A 56 -10.61 7.06 13.86
N THR A 57 -9.49 6.87 14.55
CA THR A 57 -9.05 7.74 15.65
C THR A 57 -8.86 9.18 15.15
N CYS A 58 -8.13 9.36 14.05
CA CYS A 58 -7.92 10.69 13.46
C CYS A 58 -9.23 11.35 12.97
N LEU A 59 -10.18 10.56 12.47
CA LEU A 59 -11.49 11.08 12.06
C LEU A 59 -12.30 11.56 13.28
N THR A 60 -12.29 10.78 14.37
CA THR A 60 -12.92 11.16 15.63
C THR A 60 -12.33 12.43 16.19
N GLU A 61 -11.00 12.54 16.24
CA GLU A 61 -10.32 13.76 16.69
C GLU A 61 -10.68 14.98 15.84
N ALA A 62 -10.70 14.84 14.51
CA ALA A 62 -11.06 15.93 13.60
C ALA A 62 -12.51 16.42 13.79
N VAL A 63 -13.46 15.49 14.01
CA VAL A 63 -14.87 15.83 14.30
C VAL A 63 -14.98 16.51 15.67
N ASP A 64 -14.33 15.95 16.69
CA ASP A 64 -14.35 16.49 18.04
C ASP A 64 -13.74 17.89 18.12
N ASP A 65 -12.60 18.11 17.46
CA ASP A 65 -11.93 19.41 17.39
C ASP A 65 -12.80 20.46 16.70
N PHE A 66 -13.49 20.07 15.63
CA PHE A 66 -14.41 20.95 14.94
C PHE A 66 -15.60 21.35 15.83
N ASN A 67 -16.27 20.37 16.44
CA ASN A 67 -17.43 20.61 17.30
C ASN A 67 -17.04 21.46 18.54
N ARG A 68 -15.87 21.20 19.14
CA ARG A 68 -15.32 22.05 20.23
C ARG A 68 -15.09 23.49 19.78
N SER A 69 -14.53 23.68 18.59
CA SER A 69 -14.20 25.02 18.07
C SER A 69 -15.43 25.81 17.59
N HIS A 70 -16.55 25.13 17.32
CA HIS A 70 -17.79 25.72 16.80
C HIS A 70 -18.97 25.48 17.75
N ALA A 71 -18.72 25.61 19.05
CA ALA A 71 -19.72 25.45 20.10
C ALA A 71 -20.95 26.34 19.82
N GLY A 72 -22.13 25.71 19.70
CA GLY A 72 -23.40 26.39 19.38
C GLY A 72 -23.87 26.25 17.93
N SER A 73 -23.09 25.61 17.06
CA SER A 73 -23.56 25.13 15.74
C SER A 73 -24.16 23.71 15.86
N ALA A 74 -24.77 23.21 14.77
CA ALA A 74 -25.25 21.84 14.75
C ALA A 74 -24.07 20.86 14.77
N ASP A 75 -23.97 20.04 15.82
CA ASP A 75 -22.89 19.08 15.99
C ASP A 75 -22.81 18.11 14.82
N ILE A 76 -21.61 17.93 14.29
CA ILE A 76 -21.33 16.93 13.27
C ILE A 76 -21.19 15.58 13.96
N THR A 77 -21.90 14.58 13.45
CA THR A 77 -21.77 13.21 13.93
C THR A 77 -20.70 12.43 13.15
N MET A 78 -20.16 11.39 13.79
CA MET A 78 -19.23 10.46 13.13
C MET A 78 -19.87 9.77 11.93
N GLU A 79 -21.16 9.43 12.01
CA GLU A 79 -21.90 8.80 10.93
C GLU A 79 -22.03 9.73 9.72
N ALA A 80 -22.26 11.02 9.94
CA ALA A 80 -22.32 12.02 8.88
C ALA A 80 -20.95 12.16 8.19
N ALA A 81 -19.87 12.26 8.98
CA ALA A 81 -18.51 12.33 8.45
C ALA A 81 -18.12 11.09 7.62
N GLN A 82 -18.44 9.88 8.12
CA GLN A 82 -18.22 8.64 7.38
C GLN A 82 -19.06 8.56 6.10
N SER A 83 -20.31 9.01 6.14
CA SER A 83 -21.17 9.06 4.95
C SER A 83 -20.59 10.01 3.90
N ALA A 84 -20.07 11.17 4.32
CA ALA A 84 -19.41 12.12 3.44
C ALA A 84 -18.14 11.54 2.80
N LEU A 85 -17.33 10.81 3.57
CA LEU A 85 -16.14 10.10 3.04
C LEU A 85 -16.52 9.02 2.02
N ARG A 86 -17.59 8.24 2.27
CA ARG A 86 -18.07 7.23 1.31
C ARG A 86 -18.53 7.88 0.01
N ALA A 87 -19.29 8.98 0.09
CA ALA A 87 -19.74 9.72 -1.08
C ALA A 87 -18.56 10.29 -1.88
N LEU A 88 -17.57 10.87 -1.18
CA LEU A 88 -16.33 11.35 -1.80
C LEU A 88 -15.58 10.23 -2.53
N GLY A 89 -15.49 9.05 -1.92
CA GLY A 89 -14.81 7.89 -2.50
C GLY A 89 -15.56 7.23 -3.66
N ALA A 90 -16.89 7.29 -3.68
CA ALA A 90 -17.71 6.75 -4.76
C ALA A 90 -17.57 7.54 -6.07
N SER A 91 -16.99 8.75 -6.03
CA SER A 91 -16.94 9.69 -7.17
C SER A 91 -18.33 10.00 -7.75
N GLU A 92 -19.40 9.67 -7.01
CA GLU A 92 -20.76 10.06 -7.34
C GLU A 92 -20.89 11.57 -7.06
N THR A 93 -21.60 12.25 -7.95
CA THR A 93 -21.86 13.69 -7.92
C THR A 93 -22.03 14.22 -6.50
N PHE A 94 -21.21 15.21 -6.12
CA PHE A 94 -21.14 15.86 -4.80
C PHE A 94 -22.43 16.54 -4.32
N ASP A 95 -23.51 16.44 -5.10
CA ASP A 95 -24.76 17.15 -4.92
C ASP A 95 -25.39 16.78 -3.57
N GLY A 96 -25.42 17.76 -2.64
CA GLY A 96 -26.15 17.68 -1.37
C GLY A 96 -25.37 17.15 -0.16
N ILE A 97 -24.12 16.70 -0.31
CA ILE A 97 -23.30 16.21 0.82
C ILE A 97 -22.18 17.19 1.17
N ILE A 98 -21.57 17.82 0.17
CA ILE A 98 -20.54 18.84 0.34
C ILE A 98 -20.90 20.02 -0.56
N GLU A 99 -21.59 21.01 -0.02
CA GLU A 99 -21.80 22.31 -0.69
C GLU A 99 -20.47 23.09 -0.70
N SER A 100 -19.54 22.68 -1.56
CA SER A 100 -18.24 23.36 -1.68
C SER A 100 -17.90 23.69 -3.12
N ASP A 101 -17.15 24.77 -3.30
CA ASP A 101 -16.51 25.14 -4.56
C ASP A 101 -15.80 23.92 -5.20
N LYS A 102 -15.84 23.82 -6.52
CA LYS A 102 -15.10 22.82 -7.31
C LYS A 102 -13.61 22.80 -6.95
N ALA A 103 -13.02 23.95 -6.60
CA ALA A 103 -11.64 24.02 -6.13
C ALA A 103 -11.43 23.22 -4.83
N ILE A 104 -12.35 23.33 -3.88
CA ILE A 104 -12.31 22.60 -2.60
C ILE A 104 -12.57 21.10 -2.83
N GLN A 105 -13.50 20.75 -3.73
CA GLN A 105 -13.75 19.36 -4.09
C GLN A 105 -12.49 18.69 -4.68
N ASN A 106 -11.79 19.38 -5.57
CA ASN A 106 -10.52 18.89 -6.12
C ASN A 106 -9.46 18.74 -5.03
N GLU A 107 -9.37 19.67 -4.08
CA GLU A 107 -8.46 19.58 -2.94
C GLU A 107 -8.78 18.36 -2.05
N LEU A 108 -10.07 18.13 -1.75
CA LEU A 108 -10.53 16.98 -0.98
C LEU A 108 -10.15 15.66 -1.65
N VAL A 109 -10.42 15.55 -2.95
CA VAL A 109 -10.08 14.36 -3.74
C VAL A 109 -8.56 14.13 -3.76
N ALA A 110 -7.76 15.18 -3.96
CA ALA A 110 -6.31 15.09 -3.95
C ALA A 110 -5.77 14.61 -2.58
N ASN A 111 -6.22 15.21 -1.48
CA ASN A 111 -5.81 14.82 -0.12
C ASN A 111 -6.27 13.39 0.23
N MET A 112 -7.47 12.99 -0.22
CA MET A 112 -7.95 11.61 -0.04
C MET A 112 -7.04 10.61 -0.77
N HIS A 113 -6.66 10.91 -2.02
CA HIS A 113 -5.76 10.05 -2.78
C HIS A 113 -4.37 9.95 -2.14
N GLU A 114 -3.83 11.08 -1.65
CA GLU A 114 -2.57 11.12 -0.93
C GLU A 114 -2.63 10.29 0.36
N MET A 115 -3.65 10.48 1.19
CA MET A 115 -3.84 9.69 2.42
C MET A 115 -4.00 8.20 2.13
N ASN A 116 -4.73 7.83 1.07
CA ASN A 116 -4.87 6.44 0.65
C ASN A 116 -3.55 5.83 0.18
N GLU A 117 -2.70 6.60 -0.49
CA GLU A 117 -1.37 6.14 -0.89
C GLU A 117 -0.45 5.95 0.31
N VAL A 118 -0.45 6.91 1.25
CA VAL A 118 0.28 6.80 2.52
C VAL A 118 -0.19 5.57 3.31
N ALA A 119 -1.49 5.31 3.36
CA ALA A 119 -2.04 4.12 4.03
C ALA A 119 -1.57 2.81 3.38
N ARG A 120 -1.54 2.73 2.04
CA ARG A 120 -0.99 1.56 1.31
C ARG A 120 0.49 1.36 1.62
N GLN A 121 1.27 2.44 1.63
CA GLN A 121 2.69 2.38 1.95
C GLN A 121 2.94 1.96 3.41
N ALA A 122 2.21 2.53 4.36
CA ALA A 122 2.28 2.13 5.76
C ALA A 122 1.93 0.65 5.95
N PHE A 123 0.88 0.18 5.28
CA PHE A 123 0.45 -1.22 5.30
C PHE A 123 1.52 -2.17 4.72
N VAL A 124 2.12 -1.84 3.58
CA VAL A 124 3.18 -2.68 3.01
C VAL A 124 4.45 -2.64 3.86
N ARG A 125 4.83 -1.47 4.38
CA ARG A 125 5.97 -1.33 5.29
C ARG A 125 5.83 -2.23 6.52
N LEU A 126 4.63 -2.27 7.08
CA LEU A 126 4.25 -3.17 8.18
C LEU A 126 4.46 -4.65 7.85
N LEU A 127 3.95 -5.08 6.70
CA LEU A 127 4.07 -6.46 6.26
C LEU A 127 5.52 -6.83 6.01
N LEU A 128 6.27 -6.00 5.28
CA LEU A 128 7.67 -6.26 4.99
C LEU A 128 8.50 -6.38 6.27
N ARG A 129 8.31 -5.50 7.26
CA ARG A 129 9.00 -5.60 8.55
C ARG A 129 8.71 -6.93 9.24
N ALA A 130 7.42 -7.31 9.33
CA ALA A 130 7.04 -8.56 9.96
C ALA A 130 7.63 -9.79 9.24
N GLU A 131 7.62 -9.80 7.90
CA GLU A 131 8.18 -10.90 7.11
C GLU A 131 9.71 -10.97 7.18
N VAL A 132 10.40 -9.82 7.24
CA VAL A 132 11.86 -9.77 7.37
C VAL A 132 12.29 -10.19 8.78
N ALA A 133 11.59 -9.74 9.81
CA ALA A 133 11.85 -10.18 11.19
C ALA A 133 11.68 -11.70 11.35
N TRP A 134 10.62 -12.26 10.74
CA TRP A 134 10.40 -13.70 10.71
C TRP A 134 11.47 -14.47 9.93
N ASP A 135 11.91 -13.95 8.78
CA ASP A 135 12.97 -14.58 7.98
C ASP A 135 14.28 -14.75 8.75
N LYS A 136 14.56 -13.82 9.68
CA LYS A 136 15.72 -13.85 10.58
C LYS A 136 15.53 -14.78 11.78
N SER A 137 14.30 -15.15 12.11
CA SER A 137 14.03 -16.06 13.22
C SER A 137 14.43 -17.49 12.83
N SER A 138 15.23 -18.15 13.67
CA SER A 138 15.76 -19.50 13.43
C SER A 138 14.70 -20.62 13.45
N GLU A 139 13.43 -20.28 13.72
CA GLU A 139 12.31 -21.20 13.89
C GLU A 139 11.38 -21.27 12.66
N GLY A 140 11.82 -20.72 11.53
CA GLY A 140 11.05 -20.42 10.31
C GLY A 140 10.45 -21.58 9.52
N HIS A 141 9.84 -22.58 10.16
CA HIS A 141 9.34 -23.79 9.47
C HIS A 141 7.84 -24.06 9.60
N PHE A 142 7.10 -23.31 10.42
CA PHE A 142 5.67 -23.60 10.63
C PHE A 142 4.79 -22.37 10.43
N ARG A 143 4.63 -21.93 9.18
CA ARG A 143 3.50 -21.10 8.78
C ARG A 143 2.63 -21.90 7.83
N TYR A 144 1.32 -21.91 8.07
CA TYR A 144 0.33 -22.53 7.20
C TYR A 144 0.13 -21.70 5.92
N LEU A 145 1.18 -21.61 5.10
CA LEU A 145 1.12 -21.00 3.78
C LEU A 145 0.43 -21.95 2.82
N LYS A 146 -0.34 -21.39 1.87
CA LYS A 146 -0.93 -22.17 0.78
C LYS A 146 0.19 -22.65 -0.16
N THR A 147 0.20 -23.94 -0.45
CA THR A 147 1.18 -24.64 -1.28
C THR A 147 0.49 -25.39 -2.42
N SER A 148 1.29 -25.94 -3.34
CA SER A 148 0.80 -26.83 -4.40
C SER A 148 0.09 -28.08 -3.87
N LYS A 149 0.40 -28.53 -2.65
CA LYS A 149 -0.23 -29.71 -2.03
C LYS A 149 -1.67 -29.47 -1.62
N ASP A 150 -2.04 -28.23 -1.34
CA ASP A 150 -3.40 -27.87 -0.95
C ASP A 150 -4.37 -27.97 -2.14
N GLN A 151 -3.86 -28.05 -3.37
CA GLN A 151 -4.63 -28.05 -4.62
C GLN A 151 -5.54 -26.81 -4.77
N ILE A 152 -5.29 -25.76 -4.00
CA ILE A 152 -6.04 -24.50 -4.02
C ILE A 152 -5.35 -23.55 -4.98
N LYS A 153 -5.94 -23.35 -6.16
CA LYS A 153 -5.49 -22.32 -7.13
C LYS A 153 -5.49 -20.94 -6.50
N MET A 154 -4.60 -20.07 -6.96
CA MET A 154 -4.57 -18.68 -6.50
C MET A 154 -5.86 -17.96 -6.93
N GLU A 155 -6.59 -17.40 -5.96
CA GLU A 155 -7.85 -16.69 -6.21
C GLU A 155 -7.59 -15.31 -6.81
N ARG A 156 -8.58 -14.77 -7.56
CA ARG A 156 -8.55 -13.40 -8.10
C ARG A 156 -8.16 -12.35 -7.05
N SER A 157 -8.78 -12.43 -5.87
CA SER A 157 -8.53 -11.52 -4.75
C SER A 157 -7.06 -11.55 -4.30
N ALA A 158 -6.47 -12.73 -4.18
CA ALA A 158 -5.08 -12.91 -3.79
C ALA A 158 -4.11 -12.35 -4.84
N ILE A 159 -4.40 -12.52 -6.13
CA ILE A 159 -3.57 -11.97 -7.23
C ILE A 159 -3.59 -10.44 -7.17
N THR A 160 -4.79 -9.85 -7.03
CA THR A 160 -4.95 -8.41 -6.90
C THR A 160 -4.26 -7.87 -5.65
N GLU A 161 -4.38 -8.57 -4.52
CA GLU A 161 -3.69 -8.22 -3.28
C GLU A 161 -2.17 -8.25 -3.46
N PHE A 162 -1.61 -9.35 -3.98
CA PHE A 162 -0.18 -9.47 -4.24
C PHE A 162 0.34 -8.37 -5.18
N CYS A 163 -0.35 -8.13 -6.31
CA CYS A 163 0.04 -7.08 -7.24
C CYS A 163 -0.01 -5.69 -6.57
N GLY A 164 -1.05 -5.41 -5.78
CA GLY A 164 -1.20 -4.16 -5.05
C GLY A 164 -0.10 -3.96 -4.01
N LEU A 165 0.26 -5.02 -3.28
CA LEU A 165 1.37 -5.02 -2.32
C LEU A 165 2.69 -4.69 -3.01
N CYS A 166 2.99 -5.35 -4.15
CA CYS A 166 4.22 -5.10 -4.90
C CYS A 166 4.29 -3.67 -5.43
N ILE A 167 3.20 -3.15 -6.02
CA ILE A 167 3.14 -1.77 -6.54
C ILE A 167 3.43 -0.76 -5.41
N ALA A 168 2.78 -0.93 -4.26
CA ALA A 168 3.01 -0.05 -3.11
C ALA A 168 4.42 -0.24 -2.52
N ALA A 169 4.97 -1.46 -2.51
CA ALA A 169 6.31 -1.75 -2.00
C ALA A 169 7.40 -0.99 -2.75
N VAL A 170 7.38 -1.00 -4.08
CA VAL A 170 8.45 -0.35 -4.87
C VAL A 170 8.40 1.17 -4.82
N ASN A 171 7.31 1.75 -4.32
CA ASN A 171 7.21 3.18 -4.05
C ASN A 171 7.77 3.55 -2.66
N LEU A 172 8.09 2.58 -1.81
CA LEU A 172 8.71 2.83 -0.51
C LEU A 172 10.18 3.24 -0.70
N PRO A 173 10.63 4.37 -0.11
CA PRO A 173 12.03 4.81 -0.18
C PRO A 173 13.02 3.73 0.26
N GLU A 174 12.66 2.92 1.25
CA GLU A 174 13.51 1.90 1.84
C GLU A 174 13.67 0.69 0.92
N VAL A 175 12.61 0.33 0.19
CA VAL A 175 12.66 -0.70 -0.86
C VAL A 175 13.48 -0.21 -2.04
N VAL A 176 13.33 1.05 -2.47
CA VAL A 176 14.16 1.64 -3.53
C VAL A 176 15.64 1.60 -3.15
N ASN A 177 15.96 1.92 -1.89
CA ASN A 177 17.33 1.87 -1.37
C ASN A 177 17.87 0.43 -1.30
N HIS A 178 17.05 -0.54 -0.84
CA HIS A 178 17.39 -1.96 -0.88
C HIS A 178 17.71 -2.41 -2.31
N LEU A 179 16.82 -2.11 -3.26
CA LEU A 179 16.95 -2.49 -4.66
C LEU A 179 18.18 -1.86 -5.34
N ARG A 180 18.62 -0.67 -4.92
CA ARG A 180 19.82 0.01 -5.46
C ARG A 180 21.11 -0.48 -4.83
N TYR A 181 21.16 -0.46 -3.51
CA TYR A 181 22.42 -0.48 -2.76
C TYR A 181 22.61 -1.75 -1.93
N CYS A 182 21.71 -2.73 -2.03
CA CYS A 182 21.75 -3.94 -1.22
C CYS A 182 21.60 -3.70 0.28
N HIS A 183 21.04 -2.56 0.70
CA HIS A 183 20.78 -2.30 2.11
C HIS A 183 19.72 -3.27 2.65
N ASP A 184 19.90 -3.74 3.89
CA ASP A 184 18.88 -4.54 4.56
C ASP A 184 17.57 -3.74 4.67
N LEU A 185 16.43 -4.41 4.45
CA LEU A 185 15.10 -3.84 4.69
C LEU A 185 14.86 -3.56 6.18
N ASP A 186 15.67 -4.15 7.06
CA ASP A 186 15.62 -4.05 8.52
C ASP A 186 16.65 -3.10 9.13
N HIS A 187 17.72 -2.72 8.42
CA HIS A 187 18.70 -1.77 8.96
C HIS A 187 17.97 -0.46 9.23
N LYS A 188 17.72 -0.23 10.53
CA LYS A 188 16.82 0.76 11.10
C LYS A 188 16.64 1.94 10.16
N PHE A 189 15.38 2.33 9.99
CA PHE A 189 14.87 3.52 9.29
C PHE A 189 15.45 4.86 9.83
N THR A 190 16.58 4.80 10.54
CA THR A 190 17.37 5.86 11.15
C THR A 190 18.86 5.50 10.98
N ASN A 191 19.55 6.31 10.16
CA ASN A 191 20.99 6.49 10.03
C ASN A 191 21.84 5.33 9.46
N PHE A 192 22.29 5.56 8.23
CA PHE A 192 23.35 4.85 7.53
C PHE A 192 24.66 4.90 8.34
N SER A 193 25.14 3.75 8.82
CA SER A 193 26.49 3.60 9.36
C SER A 193 27.33 2.82 8.37
N ASP A 194 28.45 3.42 7.97
CA ASP A 194 29.55 2.80 7.24
C ASP A 194 30.02 1.52 7.95
N ALA A 195 29.89 0.37 7.27
CA ALA A 195 30.63 -0.86 7.55
C ALA A 195 30.63 -1.69 6.24
N SER A 196 31.72 -1.77 5.46
CA SER A 196 33.05 -2.38 5.71
C SER A 196 33.13 -3.91 5.53
N GLU A 197 32.41 -4.50 4.57
CA GLU A 197 32.86 -5.71 3.87
C GLU A 197 32.44 -5.65 2.39
N PRO A 198 33.29 -6.11 1.44
CA PRO A 198 32.95 -6.13 0.02
C PRO A 198 32.02 -7.31 -0.26
N PHE A 199 30.73 -7.15 0.06
CA PHE A 199 29.72 -8.07 -0.45
C PHE A 199 29.72 -8.00 -1.97
N LEU A 200 29.82 -9.17 -2.63
CA LEU A 200 29.54 -9.26 -4.06
C LEU A 200 28.12 -8.70 -4.27
N PRO A 201 27.95 -7.68 -5.13
CA PRO A 201 26.67 -7.00 -5.24
C PRO A 201 25.64 -7.97 -5.80
N VAL A 202 24.69 -8.41 -4.96
CA VAL A 202 23.49 -9.14 -5.37
C VAL A 202 22.79 -8.32 -6.44
N LEU A 203 22.39 -8.96 -7.55
CA LEU A 203 21.78 -8.26 -8.67
C LEU A 203 20.41 -7.68 -8.27
N ALA A 204 20.03 -6.53 -8.84
CA ALA A 204 18.74 -5.89 -8.53
C ALA A 204 17.53 -6.82 -8.77
N GLN A 205 17.64 -7.71 -9.75
CA GLN A 205 16.64 -8.73 -10.07
C GLN A 205 16.50 -9.77 -8.95
N GLU A 206 17.61 -10.19 -8.34
CA GLU A 206 17.60 -11.14 -7.21
C GLU A 206 17.01 -10.46 -5.96
N ARG A 207 17.36 -9.19 -5.71
CA ARG A 207 16.75 -8.39 -4.65
C ARG A 207 15.25 -8.23 -4.83
N LEU A 208 14.79 -7.96 -6.06
CA LEU A 208 13.37 -7.88 -6.36
C LEU A 208 12.68 -9.24 -6.18
N LYS A 209 13.32 -10.34 -6.57
CA LYS A 209 12.79 -11.69 -6.32
C LYS A 209 12.61 -11.95 -4.83
N ASN A 210 13.58 -11.56 -3.99
CA ASN A 210 13.47 -11.67 -2.54
C ASN A 210 12.29 -10.84 -2.00
N LEU A 211 12.09 -9.61 -2.51
CA LEU A 211 10.94 -8.79 -2.18
C LEU A 211 9.62 -9.49 -2.55
N HIS A 212 9.51 -10.07 -3.74
CA HIS A 212 8.32 -10.84 -4.15
C HIS A 212 8.07 -12.02 -3.21
N ASN A 213 9.11 -12.73 -2.79
CA ASN A 213 8.97 -13.84 -1.86
C ASN A 213 8.38 -13.39 -0.52
N LEU A 214 8.87 -12.28 0.04
CA LEU A 214 8.33 -11.69 1.26
C LEU A 214 6.84 -11.35 1.09
N LEU A 215 6.47 -10.73 -0.03
CA LEU A 215 5.09 -10.30 -0.29
C LEU A 215 4.14 -11.47 -0.59
N PHE A 216 4.61 -12.57 -1.18
CA PHE A 216 3.82 -13.80 -1.31
C PHE A 216 3.52 -14.40 0.06
N ARG A 217 4.52 -14.48 0.96
CA ARG A 217 4.30 -14.95 2.33
C ARG A 217 3.30 -14.06 3.07
N ALA A 218 3.40 -12.74 2.92
CA ALA A 218 2.46 -11.79 3.49
C ALA A 218 1.02 -12.00 2.97
N ALA A 219 0.87 -12.36 1.70
CA ALA A 219 -0.41 -12.74 1.09
C ALA A 219 -0.88 -14.16 1.46
N GLY A 220 -0.11 -14.90 2.26
CA GLY A 220 -0.45 -16.25 2.73
C GLY A 220 -0.10 -17.38 1.77
N TYR A 221 0.79 -17.14 0.81
CA TYR A 221 1.24 -18.14 -0.18
C TYR A 221 2.70 -18.50 0.03
N ASP A 222 3.01 -19.76 -0.23
CA ASP A 222 4.40 -20.17 -0.42
C ASP A 222 4.97 -19.46 -1.67
N PRO A 223 6.18 -18.87 -1.59
CA PRO A 223 6.74 -18.13 -2.71
C PRO A 223 6.91 -18.94 -3.99
N GLU A 224 7.38 -20.19 -3.91
CA GLU A 224 7.59 -21.03 -5.10
C GLU A 224 6.25 -21.29 -5.78
N TYR A 225 5.26 -21.68 -4.98
CA TYR A 225 3.91 -21.90 -5.48
C TYR A 225 3.26 -20.62 -6.06
N GLY A 226 3.42 -19.48 -5.39
CA GLY A 226 2.89 -18.19 -5.85
C GLY A 226 3.48 -17.77 -7.20
N HIS A 227 4.79 -17.92 -7.39
CA HIS A 227 5.45 -17.66 -8.68
C HIS A 227 4.96 -18.60 -9.77
N GLU A 228 4.79 -19.89 -9.48
CA GLU A 228 4.25 -20.87 -10.43
C GLU A 228 2.83 -20.52 -10.88
N GLU A 229 1.96 -20.12 -9.96
CA GLU A 229 0.59 -19.73 -10.28
C GLU A 229 0.54 -18.45 -11.14
N ILE A 230 1.32 -17.43 -10.82
CA ILE A 230 1.43 -16.22 -11.67
C ILE A 230 1.96 -16.59 -13.05
N LYS A 231 3.00 -17.43 -13.12
CA LYS A 231 3.54 -17.92 -14.40
C LYS A 231 2.47 -18.66 -15.21
N ARG A 232 1.73 -19.57 -14.57
CA ARG A 232 0.65 -20.34 -15.17
C ARG A 232 -0.43 -19.42 -15.73
N ILE A 233 -0.90 -18.44 -14.97
CA ILE A 233 -2.02 -17.58 -15.38
C ILE A 233 -1.65 -16.67 -16.56
N PHE A 234 -0.48 -16.01 -16.50
CA PHE A 234 -0.16 -14.94 -17.46
C PHE A 234 0.82 -15.32 -18.57
N PHE A 235 1.64 -16.36 -18.37
CA PHE A 235 2.74 -16.69 -19.29
C PHE A 235 2.61 -18.07 -19.95
N THR A 236 1.61 -18.87 -19.57
CA THR A 236 1.34 -20.13 -20.26
C THR A 236 0.19 -19.99 -21.27
N SER A 237 0.23 -20.83 -22.30
CA SER A 237 -0.79 -20.87 -23.35
C SER A 237 -2.10 -21.50 -22.86
N ASP A 238 -2.11 -22.10 -21.67
CA ASP A 238 -3.31 -22.71 -21.11
C ASP A 238 -4.36 -21.65 -20.84
N HIS A 239 -5.58 -21.88 -21.34
CA HIS A 239 -6.71 -21.01 -21.06
C HIS A 239 -7.09 -21.16 -19.58
N THR A 240 -6.85 -20.11 -18.81
CA THR A 240 -7.33 -20.01 -17.42
C THR A 240 -8.47 -19.00 -17.40
N GLU A 241 -9.50 -19.23 -16.59
CA GLU A 241 -10.65 -18.32 -16.45
C GLU A 241 -10.21 -16.88 -16.08
N LEU A 242 -9.07 -16.74 -15.40
CA LEU A 242 -8.51 -15.46 -14.98
C LEU A 242 -7.69 -14.75 -16.06
N LYS A 243 -7.30 -15.44 -17.14
CA LYS A 243 -6.50 -14.85 -18.22
C LYS A 243 -7.29 -13.86 -19.05
N ASP A 244 -8.61 -14.06 -19.17
CA ASP A 244 -9.51 -13.17 -19.90
C ASP A 244 -10.14 -12.10 -18.98
N ASP A 245 -9.77 -12.09 -17.70
CA ASP A 245 -10.27 -11.12 -16.72
C ASP A 245 -9.57 -9.76 -16.91
N GLU A 246 -10.32 -8.79 -17.44
CA GLU A 246 -9.81 -7.45 -17.76
C GLU A 246 -9.25 -6.73 -16.53
N GLU A 247 -9.87 -6.89 -15.36
CA GLU A 247 -9.43 -6.19 -14.14
C GLU A 247 -8.11 -6.77 -13.62
N ILE A 248 -7.99 -8.11 -13.64
CA ILE A 248 -6.76 -8.80 -13.26
C ILE A 248 -5.63 -8.42 -14.22
N ASN A 249 -5.87 -8.46 -15.53
CA ASN A 249 -4.87 -8.09 -16.53
C ASN A 249 -4.42 -6.64 -16.39
N LYS A 250 -5.36 -5.72 -16.14
CA LYS A 250 -5.05 -4.31 -15.88
C LYS A 250 -4.20 -4.15 -14.63
N THR A 251 -4.52 -4.87 -13.56
CA THR A 251 -3.79 -4.83 -12.29
C THR A 251 -2.39 -5.42 -12.45
N PHE A 252 -2.28 -6.56 -13.12
CA PHE A 252 -1.02 -7.21 -13.43
C PHE A 252 -0.13 -6.35 -14.33
N GLY A 253 -0.71 -5.68 -15.34
CA GLY A 253 0.02 -4.74 -16.19
C GLY A 253 0.60 -3.56 -15.41
N LYS A 254 -0.16 -2.99 -14.46
CA LYS A 254 0.36 -1.96 -13.53
C LYS A 254 1.50 -2.49 -12.67
N PHE A 255 1.35 -3.70 -12.13
CA PHE A 255 2.39 -4.37 -11.35
C PHE A 255 3.66 -4.53 -12.17
N PHE A 256 3.57 -5.12 -13.36
CA PHE A 256 4.72 -5.36 -14.22
C PHE A 256 5.44 -4.07 -14.63
N SER A 257 4.67 -3.02 -14.94
CA SER A 257 5.21 -1.68 -15.24
C SER A 257 5.97 -1.12 -14.04
N ALA A 258 5.36 -1.13 -12.85
CA ALA A 258 5.98 -0.63 -11.63
C ALA A 258 7.30 -1.38 -11.29
N MET A 259 7.31 -2.71 -11.42
CA MET A 259 8.52 -3.52 -11.18
C MET A 259 9.63 -3.20 -12.19
N SER A 260 9.27 -3.08 -13.47
CA SER A 260 10.22 -2.76 -14.55
C SER A 260 10.84 -1.38 -14.35
N THR A 261 10.03 -0.39 -13.95
CA THR A 261 10.50 0.95 -13.59
C THR A 261 11.42 0.89 -12.37
N ALA A 262 11.06 0.15 -11.32
CA ALA A 262 11.88 0.01 -10.13
C ALA A 262 13.26 -0.62 -10.42
N ILE A 263 13.32 -1.68 -11.23
CA ILE A 263 14.59 -2.28 -11.67
C ILE A 263 15.41 -1.27 -12.48
N SER A 264 14.78 -0.59 -13.45
CA SER A 264 15.48 0.40 -14.28
C SER A 264 16.12 1.47 -13.40
N ILE A 265 15.36 2.04 -12.46
CA ILE A 265 15.82 3.01 -11.47
C ILE A 265 16.93 2.46 -10.56
N ALA A 266 16.89 1.16 -10.26
CA ALA A 266 17.86 0.49 -9.41
C ALA A 266 19.20 0.19 -10.10
N THR A 267 19.18 0.03 -11.42
CA THR A 267 20.37 -0.29 -12.24
C THR A 267 21.09 0.95 -12.78
N LEU A 268 20.51 2.14 -12.65
CA LEU A 268 21.15 3.39 -13.08
C LEU A 268 22.44 3.65 -12.26
N PRO A 269 23.53 4.12 -12.90
CA PRO A 269 24.75 4.50 -12.19
C PRO A 269 24.48 5.60 -11.15
N ALA A 270 25.08 5.47 -9.96
CA ALA A 270 25.00 6.49 -8.92
C ALA A 270 25.54 7.83 -9.44
N GLY A 271 24.68 8.84 -9.53
CA GLY A 271 25.01 10.17 -10.06
C GLY A 271 24.17 10.62 -11.26
N VAL A 272 23.47 9.69 -11.92
CA VAL A 272 22.43 10.05 -12.90
C VAL A 272 21.15 10.35 -12.14
N LYS A 273 20.88 11.63 -11.86
CA LYS A 273 19.55 12.04 -11.40
C LYS A 273 18.56 11.69 -12.50
N ALA A 274 17.68 10.72 -12.23
CA ALA A 274 16.47 10.58 -13.02
C ALA A 274 15.67 11.87 -12.80
N ASP A 275 15.51 12.70 -13.83
CA ASP A 275 14.68 13.91 -13.78
C ASP A 275 13.23 13.50 -13.49
N GLY A 276 12.91 13.44 -12.20
CA GLY A 276 11.61 13.10 -11.64
C GLY A 276 10.67 14.29 -11.72
N SER A 277 10.18 14.58 -12.93
CA SER A 277 9.05 15.47 -13.17
C SER A 277 8.47 15.14 -14.54
N GLY A 278 7.85 13.97 -14.65
CA GLY A 278 7.14 13.58 -15.86
C GLY A 278 5.89 12.83 -15.46
N ASN A 279 4.74 13.47 -15.60
CA ASN A 279 3.44 12.82 -15.68
C ASN A 279 3.59 11.55 -16.53
N LEU A 280 3.53 10.38 -15.89
CA LEU A 280 3.54 9.08 -16.57
C LEU A 280 2.17 8.87 -17.20
N SER A 281 1.97 9.57 -18.30
CA SER A 281 0.92 9.39 -19.28
C SER A 281 1.62 9.16 -20.61
N ASP A 282 1.53 7.92 -21.05
CA ASP A 282 1.65 7.47 -22.45
C ASP A 282 3.06 7.25 -23.05
N GLY A 283 3.28 6.01 -23.50
CA GLY A 283 3.98 5.73 -24.76
C GLY A 283 5.50 5.59 -24.74
N SER A 284 5.95 4.37 -25.06
CA SER A 284 7.26 4.02 -25.66
C SER A 284 8.38 3.57 -24.71
N THR A 285 8.37 2.28 -24.37
CA THR A 285 9.57 1.57 -23.95
C THR A 285 10.37 1.22 -25.20
N ARG A 286 11.49 1.91 -25.43
CA ARG A 286 12.47 1.54 -26.46
C ARG A 286 13.17 0.24 -26.05
N VAL A 287 13.15 -0.71 -26.98
CA VAL A 287 14.01 -1.88 -27.05
C VAL A 287 15.46 -1.43 -27.08
N LEU A 288 16.32 -2.03 -26.24
CA LEU A 288 17.75 -2.11 -26.51
C LEU A 288 18.16 -3.58 -26.46
N SER A 289 18.33 -4.12 -27.66
CA SER A 289 19.06 -5.33 -27.98
C SER A 289 20.57 -5.08 -27.90
N VAL A 290 21.29 -6.05 -27.34
CA VAL A 290 22.60 -6.51 -27.84
C VAL A 290 22.55 -8.04 -27.87
#